data_AF-A0A3S2B8T7-F1
#
_entry.id   AF-A0A3S2B8T7-F1
#
_cell.length_a   1.000
_cell.length_b   1.000
_cell.length_c   1.000
_cell.angle_alpha   90.00
_cell.angle_beta   90.00
_cell.angle_gamma   90.00
#
_symmetry.space_group_name_H-M   'P 1'
#
loop_
_entity.id
_entity.type
_entity.pdbx_description
1 polymer ?
#
loop_
_entity_poly.entity_id
_entity_poly.type
_entity_poly.pdbx_seq_one_letter_code
_entity_poly.pdbx_strand_id
1 'polypeptide(L)'
;MVFAVLAFHSARQRVDVYIAKNLDEVIWEIVAEGTSCTIITEPSAGPVSQIHDRQPLILDPAYYDAWLDPKTPAGDLKDILSHDIDGQLQFYRVGREVNAAAINKQPNDYAGLIEPIKLL
;
A
#
# COMPACT_ATOMS: atom_id res chain seq x y z
N MET A 1 6.90 9.48 -5.22
CA MET A 1 5.88 9.41 -4.15
C MET A 1 4.92 8.30 -4.50
N VAL A 2 5.14 7.11 -3.96
CA VAL A 2 4.22 6.00 -4.20
C VAL A 2 3.29 5.89 -3.01
N PHE A 3 2.01 5.96 -3.33
CA PHE A 3 0.94 5.78 -2.39
C PHE A 3 0.47 4.34 -2.51
N ALA A 4 0.54 3.58 -1.42
CA ALA A 4 -0.33 2.43 -1.30
C ALA A 4 -1.75 2.98 -1.09
N VAL A 5 -2.55 3.00 -2.15
CA VAL A 5 -3.99 3.25 -2.03
C VAL A 5 -4.62 1.97 -1.50
N LEU A 6 -4.85 1.92 -0.19
CA LEU A 6 -5.72 0.91 0.41
C LEU A 6 -7.18 1.37 0.23
N ALA A 7 -7.75 1.06 -0.93
CA ALA A 7 -9.19 1.17 -1.13
C ALA A 7 -9.89 -0.05 -0.50
N PHE A 8 -10.53 0.12 0.65
CA PHE A 8 -11.23 -0.96 1.33
C PHE A 8 -12.62 -1.19 0.74
N HIS A 9 -13.03 -2.44 0.54
CA HIS A 9 -14.43 -2.78 0.23
C HIS A 9 -14.99 -3.71 1.32
N SER A 10 -15.67 -3.14 2.31
CA SER A 10 -16.47 -3.91 3.27
C SER A 10 -17.93 -3.87 2.85
N ALA A 11 -18.47 -5.03 2.50
CA ALA A 11 -19.77 -5.20 1.82
C ALA A 11 -21.01 -4.82 2.66
N ARG A 12 -20.91 -4.08 3.77
CA ARG A 12 -22.12 -3.68 4.51
C ARG A 12 -22.11 -2.44 5.40
N GLN A 13 -21.09 -1.58 5.46
CA GLN A 13 -21.15 -0.29 6.17
C GLN A 13 -20.23 0.76 5.52
N ARG A 14 -20.45 2.07 5.81
CA ARG A 14 -19.69 3.22 5.28
C ARG A 14 -18.21 2.91 5.09
N VAL A 15 -17.74 2.92 3.85
CA VAL A 15 -16.31 2.72 3.51
C VAL A 15 -15.58 4.06 3.57
N ASP A 16 -14.65 4.20 4.48
CA ASP A 16 -13.79 5.36 4.60
C ASP A 16 -12.41 5.00 4.02
N VAL A 17 -11.81 5.89 3.22
CA VAL A 17 -10.55 5.60 2.51
C VAL A 17 -9.42 6.42 3.14
N TYR A 18 -8.28 5.75 3.34
CA TYR A 18 -7.10 6.31 3.98
C TYR A 18 -5.87 6.01 3.15
N ILE A 19 -4.92 6.94 3.13
CA ILE A 19 -3.66 6.83 2.38
C ILE A 19 -2.48 6.85 3.34
N ALA A 20 -1.56 5.89 3.19
CA ALA A 20 -0.29 5.87 3.90
C ALA A 20 0.71 6.86 3.27
N LYS A 21 1.35 7.72 4.08
CA LYS A 21 2.53 8.50 3.69
C LYS A 21 3.75 8.02 4.49
N ASN A 22 4.85 7.74 3.76
CA ASN A 22 6.28 7.63 4.18
C ASN A 22 7.14 6.71 3.28
N LEU A 23 6.74 6.45 2.02
CA LEU A 23 7.59 5.73 1.05
C LEU A 23 8.24 6.73 0.09
N ASP A 24 9.48 7.13 0.40
CA ASP A 24 10.28 7.98 -0.49
C ASP A 24 10.68 7.25 -1.78
N GLU A 25 10.74 5.91 -1.76
CA GLU A 25 11.03 5.10 -2.94
C GLU A 25 10.16 3.83 -2.95
N VAL A 26 9.48 3.58 -4.06
CA VAL A 26 9.01 2.23 -4.40
C VAL A 26 9.71 1.85 -5.68
N ILE A 27 10.48 0.78 -5.60
CA ILE A 27 11.20 0.21 -6.72
C ILE A 27 10.16 -0.48 -7.62
N TRP A 28 9.94 0.06 -8.81
CA TRP A 28 9.23 -0.63 -9.88
C TRP A 28 10.27 -1.05 -10.93
N GLU A 29 10.54 -2.35 -11.04
CA GLU A 29 11.13 -2.89 -12.27
C GLU A 29 10.01 -3.12 -13.28
N ILE A 30 10.22 -2.75 -14.55
CA ILE A 30 9.26 -3.00 -15.62
C ILE A 30 9.14 -4.51 -15.80
N VAL A 31 8.06 -5.08 -15.29
CA VAL A 31 7.74 -6.50 -15.47
C VAL A 31 7.30 -6.70 -16.92
N ALA A 32 7.96 -7.62 -17.64
CA ALA A 32 7.70 -7.90 -19.05
C ALA A 32 6.23 -8.31 -19.29
N GLU A 33 5.70 -8.04 -20.48
CA GLU A 33 4.32 -8.36 -20.84
C GLU A 33 3.99 -9.85 -20.58
N GLY A 34 3.00 -10.12 -19.72
CA GLY A 34 2.60 -11.48 -19.30
C GLY A 34 3.14 -11.95 -17.94
N THR A 35 3.93 -11.14 -17.24
CA THR A 35 4.31 -11.40 -15.84
C THR A 35 3.25 -10.83 -14.87
N SER A 36 3.00 -11.53 -13.77
CA SER A 36 2.07 -11.10 -12.72
C SER A 36 2.78 -11.12 -11.38
N CYS A 37 2.33 -10.27 -10.46
CA CYS A 37 2.81 -10.23 -9.09
C CYS A 37 1.62 -10.22 -8.13
N THR A 38 1.89 -10.49 -6.86
CA THR A 38 0.94 -10.33 -5.76
C THR A 38 1.60 -9.51 -4.66
N ILE A 39 0.80 -8.74 -3.94
CA ILE A 39 1.24 -8.03 -2.74
C ILE A 39 1.27 -9.03 -1.57
N ILE A 40 2.38 -9.06 -0.84
CA ILE A 40 2.46 -9.79 0.43
C ILE A 40 1.70 -8.98 1.49
N THR A 41 0.81 -9.66 2.23
CA THR A 41 0.00 -9.02 3.26
C THR A 41 0.16 -9.73 4.60
N GLU A 42 -0.03 -8.99 5.68
CA GLU A 42 0.07 -9.46 7.05
C GLU A 42 -1.05 -8.89 7.94
N PRO A 43 -1.23 -9.37 9.20
CA PRO A 43 -2.14 -8.74 10.14
C PRO A 43 -1.79 -7.26 10.35
N SER A 44 -2.79 -6.39 10.41
CA SER A 44 -2.57 -4.97 10.68
C SER A 44 -1.94 -4.73 12.05
N ALA A 45 -0.99 -3.81 12.13
CA ALA A 45 -0.41 -3.30 13.37
C ALA A 45 -0.61 -1.78 13.51
N GLY A 46 -0.37 -1.26 14.72
CA GLY A 46 -0.33 0.18 14.97
C GLY A 46 -1.59 0.94 14.51
N PRO A 47 -1.44 2.11 13.85
CA PRO A 47 -2.58 2.89 13.36
C PRO A 47 -3.48 2.17 12.34
N VAL A 48 -2.94 1.19 11.60
CA VAL A 48 -3.69 0.50 10.53
C VAL A 48 -4.81 -0.36 11.10
N SER A 49 -4.61 -0.92 12.30
CA SER A 49 -5.61 -1.78 12.96
C SER A 49 -6.91 -1.03 13.31
N GLN A 50 -6.91 0.31 13.27
CA GLN A 50 -8.11 1.12 13.46
C GLN A 50 -8.96 1.20 12.18
N ILE A 51 -8.40 0.84 11.03
CA ILE A 51 -8.99 1.04 9.70
C ILE A 51 -9.30 -0.31 9.04
N HIS A 52 -8.44 -1.32 9.23
CA HIS A 52 -8.59 -2.65 8.62
C HIS A 52 -7.80 -3.73 9.39
N ASP A 53 -8.12 -5.00 9.18
CA ASP A 53 -7.49 -6.16 9.87
C ASP A 53 -6.21 -6.69 9.19
N ARG A 54 -5.96 -6.26 7.95
CA ARG A 54 -4.82 -6.63 7.11
C ARG A 54 -4.13 -5.40 6.54
N GLN A 55 -2.82 -5.51 6.34
CA GLN A 55 -1.99 -4.47 5.73
C GLN A 55 -0.97 -5.08 4.75
N PRO A 56 -0.47 -4.30 3.76
CA PRO A 56 0.67 -4.73 2.96
C PRO A 56 1.93 -4.72 3.82
N LEU A 57 2.83 -5.67 3.60
CA LEU A 57 4.15 -5.64 4.23
C LEU A 57 4.98 -4.56 3.55
N ILE A 58 5.40 -3.56 4.34
CA ILE A 58 6.23 -2.47 3.85
C ILE A 58 7.64 -2.69 4.38
N LEU A 59 8.53 -3.16 3.51
CA LEU A 59 9.91 -3.50 3.87
C LEU A 59 10.76 -2.23 4.08
N ASP A 60 11.64 -2.25 5.09
CA ASP A 60 12.66 -1.24 5.29
C ASP A 60 13.57 -1.14 4.04
N PRO A 61 13.77 0.06 3.45
CA PRO A 61 14.64 0.25 2.30
C PRO A 61 16.05 -0.35 2.43
N ALA A 62 16.59 -0.47 3.65
CA ALA A 62 17.89 -1.11 3.90
C ALA A 62 17.94 -2.59 3.46
N TYR A 63 16.78 -3.23 3.26
CA TYR A 63 16.65 -4.65 2.91
C TYR A 63 16.20 -4.88 1.45
N TYR A 64 16.01 -3.83 0.64
CA TYR A 64 15.56 -3.96 -0.74
C TYR A 64 16.53 -4.77 -1.61
N ASP A 65 17.82 -4.53 -1.50
CA ASP A 65 18.83 -5.27 -2.27
C ASP A 65 18.80 -6.77 -1.95
N ALA A 66 18.69 -7.12 -0.67
CA ALA A 66 18.59 -8.51 -0.25
C ALA A 66 17.28 -9.17 -0.71
N TRP A 67 16.16 -8.42 -0.73
CA TRP A 67 14.88 -8.91 -1.23
C TRP A 67 14.87 -9.14 -2.75
N LEU A 68 15.52 -8.26 -3.51
CA LEU A 68 15.54 -8.30 -4.97
C LEU A 68 16.66 -9.17 -5.56
N ASP A 69 17.70 -9.51 -4.78
CA ASP A 69 18.79 -10.37 -5.26
C ASP A 69 18.31 -11.82 -5.47
N PRO A 70 18.29 -12.34 -6.72
CA PRO A 70 17.90 -13.72 -6.99
C PRO A 70 18.84 -14.76 -6.37
N LYS A 71 20.00 -14.36 -5.84
CA LYS A 71 20.95 -15.22 -5.12
C LYS A 71 20.69 -15.29 -3.62
N THR A 72 19.77 -14.49 -3.09
CA THR A 72 19.41 -14.55 -1.66
C THR A 72 18.86 -15.93 -1.30
N PRO A 73 19.43 -16.61 -0.28
CA PRO A 73 18.94 -17.91 0.15
C PRO A 73 17.50 -17.84 0.63
N ALA A 74 16.68 -18.81 0.21
CA ALA A 74 15.27 -18.88 0.63
C ALA A 74 15.07 -18.96 2.15
N GLY A 75 16.08 -19.47 2.89
CA GLY A 75 16.08 -19.53 4.35
C GLY A 75 16.10 -18.16 5.02
N ASP A 76 16.65 -17.15 4.34
CA ASP A 76 16.87 -15.81 4.90
C ASP A 76 15.67 -14.88 4.62
N LEU A 77 14.79 -15.25 3.68
CA LEU A 77 13.66 -14.41 3.25
C LEU A 77 12.69 -14.06 4.39
N LYS A 78 12.48 -14.97 5.35
CA LYS A 78 11.60 -14.67 6.50
C LYS A 78 12.20 -13.63 7.44
N ASP A 79 13.52 -13.65 7.61
CA ASP A 79 14.24 -12.68 8.43
C ASP A 79 14.21 -11.31 7.74
N ILE A 80 14.51 -11.28 6.44
CA ILE A 80 14.38 -10.07 5.60
C ILE A 80 12.98 -9.47 5.72
N LEU A 81 11.93 -10.27 5.52
CA LEU A 81 10.54 -9.80 5.61
C LEU A 81 10.13 -9.35 7.01
N SER A 82 10.87 -9.72 8.07
CA SER A 82 10.57 -9.25 9.44
C SER A 82 10.99 -7.81 9.70
N HIS A 83 11.75 -7.19 8.78
CA HIS A 83 12.15 -5.79 8.83
C HIS A 83 11.10 -4.87 8.20
N ASP A 84 9.85 -5.00 8.65
CA ASP A 84 8.76 -4.11 8.26
C ASP A 84 8.90 -2.72 8.92
N ILE A 85 8.34 -1.69 8.26
CA ILE A 85 8.29 -0.31 8.78
C ILE A 85 6.87 0.13 9.17
N ASP A 86 5.95 -0.81 9.40
CA ASP A 86 4.52 -0.54 9.50
C ASP A 86 4.15 0.43 10.63
N GLY A 87 4.88 0.38 11.74
CA GLY A 87 4.70 1.28 12.88
C GLY A 87 5.01 2.76 12.57
N GLN A 88 5.59 3.05 11.41
CA GLN A 88 6.00 4.39 10.99
C GLN A 88 4.99 5.08 10.05
N LEU A 89 3.89 4.40 9.72
CA LEU A 89 2.92 4.91 8.74
C LEU A 89 1.98 5.94 9.35
N GLN A 90 1.70 6.98 8.57
CA GLN A 90 0.68 7.98 8.87
C GLN A 90 -0.47 7.89 7.88
N PHE A 91 -1.69 8.10 8.38
CA PHE A 91 -2.92 8.02 7.60
C PHE A 91 -3.75 9.28 7.75
N TYR A 92 -4.43 9.64 6.66
CA TYR A 92 -5.47 10.65 6.68
C TYR A 92 -6.60 10.23 5.74
N ARG A 93 -7.79 10.74 6.03
CA ARG A 93 -8.99 10.43 5.27
C ARG A 93 -9.02 11.18 3.94
N VAL A 94 -9.42 10.51 2.87
CA VAL A 94 -9.60 11.09 1.53
C VAL A 94 -11.06 11.03 1.04
N GLY A 95 -11.34 11.71 -0.07
CA GLY A 95 -12.64 11.72 -0.72
C GLY A 95 -13.04 10.33 -1.24
N ARG A 96 -14.34 10.02 -1.24
CA ARG A 96 -14.86 8.71 -1.71
C ARG A 96 -14.68 8.47 -3.21
N GLU A 97 -14.36 9.52 -3.96
CA GLU A 97 -14.14 9.46 -5.41
C GLU A 97 -13.05 8.46 -5.79
N VAL A 98 -12.05 8.25 -4.92
CA VAL A 98 -10.98 7.26 -5.11
C VAL A 98 -11.48 5.82 -5.25
N ASN A 99 -12.71 5.51 -4.81
CA ASN A 99 -13.30 4.17 -4.95
C ASN A 99 -13.70 3.83 -6.40
N ALA A 100 -13.77 4.83 -7.29
CA ALA A 100 -14.07 4.60 -8.70
C ALA A 100 -12.77 4.64 -9.51
N ALA A 101 -12.40 3.55 -10.16
CA ALA A 101 -11.23 3.52 -11.05
C ALA A 101 -11.44 4.31 -12.35
N ALA A 102 -12.70 4.51 -12.75
CA ALA A 102 -13.06 5.27 -13.93
C ALA A 102 -14.39 6.03 -13.73
N ILE A 103 -14.49 7.22 -14.31
CA ILE A 103 -15.70 8.05 -14.31
C ILE A 103 -15.97 8.44 -15.77
N ASN A 104 -17.21 8.28 -16.24
CA ASN A 104 -17.60 8.61 -17.62
C ASN A 104 -16.69 7.97 -18.71
N LYS A 105 -16.27 6.72 -18.49
CA LYS A 105 -15.33 5.97 -19.37
C LYS A 105 -13.92 6.59 -19.47
N GLN A 106 -13.58 7.51 -18.58
CA GLN A 106 -12.23 8.06 -18.46
C GLN A 106 -11.57 7.56 -17.17
N PRO A 107 -10.24 7.37 -17.16
CA PRO A 107 -9.49 7.09 -15.94
C PRO A 107 -9.79 8.13 -14.85
N ASN A 108 -9.90 7.66 -13.61
CA ASN A 108 -10.01 8.52 -12.45
C ASN A 108 -8.69 8.48 -11.67
N ASP A 109 -7.72 9.28 -12.11
CA ASP A 109 -6.32 9.24 -11.66
C ASP A 109 -5.76 10.64 -11.34
N TYR A 110 -6.63 11.64 -11.18
CA TYR A 110 -6.20 13.01 -10.91
C TYR A 110 -5.65 13.17 -9.48
N ALA A 111 -4.69 14.07 -9.30
CA ALA A 111 -3.95 14.23 -8.03
C ALA A 111 -4.81 14.57 -6.80
N GLY A 112 -6.03 15.10 -6.98
CA GLY A 112 -6.91 15.44 -5.86
C GLY A 112 -7.51 14.23 -5.13
N LEU A 113 -7.44 13.02 -5.72
CA LEU A 113 -7.97 11.79 -5.12
C LEU A 113 -7.27 11.41 -3.81
N ILE A 114 -6.06 11.92 -3.61
CA ILE A 114 -5.22 11.63 -2.47
C ILE A 114 -5.17 12.79 -1.46
N GLU A 115 -5.92 13.86 -1.67
CA GLU A 115 -5.89 15.01 -0.79
C GLU A 115 -6.75 14.78 0.48
N PRO A 116 -6.31 15.27 1.65
CA PRO A 116 -7.08 15.12 2.88
C PRO A 116 -8.42 15.85 2.78
N ILE A 117 -9.48 15.19 3.23
CA ILE A 117 -10.79 15.85 3.40
C ILE A 117 -10.98 16.32 4.84
N LYS A 118 -11.57 17.51 5.02
CA LYS A 118 -11.95 18.00 6.34
C LYS A 118 -13.10 17.15 6.88
N LEU A 119 -12.94 16.66 8.11
CA LEU A 119 -14.03 16.08 8.88
C LEU A 119 -14.89 17.24 9.43
N LEU A 120 -16.19 17.20 9.15
CA LEU A 120 -17.19 18.11 9.74
C LEU A 120 -17.46 17.73 11.19
#